data_AF-A0A5C1AQH9-F1
#
_entry.id   AF-A0A5C1AQH9-F1
#
_cell.length_a   1.000
_cell.length_b   1.000
_cell.length_c   1.000
_cell.angle_alpha   90.00
_cell.angle_beta   90.00
_cell.angle_gamma   90.00
#
_symmetry.space_group_name_H-M   'P 1'
#
loop_
_entity.id
_entity.type
_entity.pdbx_description
1 polymer ?
#
loop_
_entity_poly.entity_id
_entity_poly.type
_entity_poly.pdbx_seq_one_letter_code
_entity_poly.pdbx_strand_id
1 'polypeptide(L)'
;MSRVSVSATVRDILTSDITLTADEVIRKAKAMGLTASADAIRKSVHNQRGIVTKGLGTKPAPSTARGTVEPKATTLTAPTPSSDVTPTRSSDLASVLSNVALVNTVVGVCGGVAEARQVAEAVEACGGVSAFLQHLDLVAGIRGGAPR
;
A
#
# COMPACT_ATOMS: atom_id res chain seq x y z
N MET A 1 -14.75 -2.28 -20.62
CA MET A 1 -15.30 -1.35 -19.62
C MET A 1 -14.48 -1.46 -18.36
N SER A 2 -13.52 -0.56 -18.16
CA SER A 2 -12.64 -0.59 -16.98
C SER A 2 -13.48 -0.43 -15.72
N ARG A 3 -13.41 -1.38 -14.78
CA ARG A 3 -14.10 -1.29 -13.50
C ARG A 3 -13.56 -0.07 -12.75
N VAL A 4 -14.32 1.02 -12.75
CA VAL A 4 -13.94 2.24 -12.05
C VAL A 4 -14.00 1.94 -10.55
N SER A 5 -12.86 2.01 -9.86
CA SER A 5 -12.80 1.78 -8.42
C SER A 5 -13.43 2.96 -7.68
N VAL A 6 -14.32 2.66 -6.72
CA VAL A 6 -14.96 3.64 -5.83
C VAL A 6 -13.93 4.56 -5.20
N SER A 7 -12.84 4.00 -4.69
CA SER A 7 -11.79 4.75 -4.00
C SER A 7 -11.01 5.67 -4.93
N ALA A 8 -10.75 5.23 -6.17
CA ALA A 8 -10.03 6.03 -7.17
C ALA A 8 -10.87 7.24 -7.60
N THR A 9 -12.15 7.03 -7.91
CA THR A 9 -13.08 8.10 -8.33
C THR A 9 -13.28 9.13 -7.23
N VAL A 10 -13.49 8.67 -5.99
CA VAL A 10 -13.70 9.55 -4.84
C VAL A 10 -12.44 10.37 -4.54
N ARG A 11 -11.25 9.75 -4.65
CA ARG A 11 -9.97 10.46 -4.49
C ARG A 11 -9.78 11.52 -5.58
N ASP A 12 -10.08 11.20 -6.83
CA ASP A 12 -9.95 12.13 -7.96
C ASP A 12 -10.84 13.37 -7.78
N ILE A 13 -12.11 13.16 -7.39
CA ILE A 13 -13.05 14.25 -7.07
C ILE A 13 -12.55 15.11 -5.90
N LEU A 14 -12.07 14.48 -4.82
CA LEU A 14 -11.58 15.20 -3.62
C LEU A 14 -10.21 15.86 -3.83
N THR A 15 -9.40 15.37 -4.76
CA THR A 15 -8.13 15.99 -5.15
C THR A 15 -8.38 17.22 -6.02
N SER A 16 -9.41 17.17 -6.86
CA SER A 16 -9.87 18.32 -7.64
C SER A 16 -10.45 19.41 -6.74
N ASP A 17 -11.34 19.05 -5.81
CA ASP A 17 -11.99 19.99 -4.89
C ASP A 17 -12.21 19.36 -3.50
N ILE A 18 -11.30 19.65 -2.56
CA ILE A 18 -11.38 19.05 -1.22
C ILE A 18 -12.54 19.58 -0.37
N THR A 19 -13.08 20.75 -0.69
CA THR A 19 -14.14 21.43 0.08
C THR A 19 -15.54 20.88 -0.19
N LEU A 20 -15.72 20.04 -1.22
CA LEU A 20 -17.03 19.49 -1.60
C LEU A 20 -17.69 18.70 -0.47
N THR A 21 -18.98 18.91 -0.24
CA THR A 21 -19.72 18.12 0.74
C THR A 21 -19.82 16.65 0.28
N ALA A 22 -20.01 15.72 1.23
CA ALA A 22 -20.08 14.30 0.89
C ALA A 22 -21.21 13.98 -0.11
N ASP A 23 -22.32 14.71 -0.03
CA ASP A 23 -23.47 14.55 -0.94
C ASP A 23 -23.18 15.04 -2.36
N GLU A 24 -22.37 16.09 -2.51
CA GLU A 24 -21.90 16.55 -3.82
C GLU A 24 -20.91 15.56 -4.45
N VAL A 25 -20.02 14.97 -3.63
CA VAL A 25 -19.12 13.91 -4.10
C VAL A 25 -19.92 12.68 -4.53
N ILE A 26 -20.97 12.29 -3.81
CA ILE A 26 -21.86 11.20 -4.23
C ILE A 26 -22.54 11.51 -5.57
N ARG A 27 -23.02 12.74 -5.76
CA ARG A 27 -23.67 13.17 -7.01
C ARG A 27 -22.71 13.10 -8.20
N LYS A 28 -21.48 13.62 -8.04
CA LYS A 28 -20.43 13.55 -9.07
C LYS A 28 -19.99 12.10 -9.32
N ALA A 29 -19.78 11.30 -8.28
CA ALA A 29 -19.37 9.90 -8.41
C ALA A 29 -20.43 9.06 -9.17
N LYS A 30 -21.72 9.26 -8.87
CA LYS A 30 -22.81 8.60 -9.61
C LYS A 30 -22.89 9.05 -11.07
N ALA A 31 -22.66 10.33 -11.35
CA ALA A 31 -22.59 10.85 -12.72
C ALA A 31 -21.42 10.22 -13.52
N MET A 32 -20.34 9.82 -12.84
CA MET A 32 -19.22 9.08 -13.44
C MET A 32 -19.48 7.56 -13.59
N GLY A 33 -20.72 7.11 -13.35
CA GLY A 33 -21.11 5.71 -13.52
C GLY A 33 -20.84 4.83 -12.29
N LEU A 34 -20.59 5.42 -11.12
CA LEU A 34 -20.35 4.63 -9.92
C LEU A 34 -21.67 4.03 -9.39
N THR A 35 -21.75 2.70 -9.42
CA THR A 35 -22.95 1.92 -9.00
C THR A 35 -22.98 1.56 -7.51
N ALA A 36 -21.98 1.99 -6.74
CA ALA A 36 -21.91 1.72 -5.31
C ALA A 36 -23.03 2.44 -4.53
N SER A 37 -23.41 1.88 -3.38
CA SER A 37 -24.39 2.50 -2.49
C SER A 37 -23.88 3.86 -1.98
N ALA A 38 -24.82 4.80 -1.76
CA ALA A 38 -24.48 6.12 -1.26
C ALA A 38 -23.71 6.06 0.08
N ASP A 39 -24.05 5.11 0.96
CA ASP A 39 -23.34 4.87 2.22
C ASP A 39 -21.90 4.41 2.04
N ALA A 40 -21.65 3.51 1.07
CA ALA A 40 -20.30 3.06 0.76
C ALA A 40 -19.43 4.20 0.21
N ILE A 41 -20.03 5.05 -0.64
CA ILE A 41 -19.36 6.23 -1.18
C ILE A 41 -19.08 7.23 -0.04
N ARG A 42 -20.05 7.50 0.84
CA ARG A 42 -19.89 8.41 1.99
C ARG A 42 -18.76 7.96 2.93
N LYS A 43 -18.70 6.67 3.26
CA LYS A 43 -17.58 6.09 4.03
C LYS A 43 -16.24 6.26 3.31
N SER A 44 -16.21 6.03 2.01
CA SER A 44 -15.02 6.24 1.18
C SER A 44 -14.58 7.71 1.19
N VAL A 45 -15.51 8.67 1.09
CA VAL A 45 -15.23 10.11 1.16
C VAL A 45 -14.57 10.49 2.48
N HIS A 46 -15.10 10.03 3.62
CA HIS A 46 -14.50 10.34 4.92
C HIS A 46 -13.08 9.79 5.04
N ASN A 47 -12.87 8.53 4.61
CA ASN A 47 -11.55 7.91 4.63
C ASN A 47 -10.56 8.62 3.69
N GLN A 48 -10.98 8.92 2.46
CA GLN A 48 -10.12 9.58 1.47
C GLN A 48 -9.86 11.04 1.82
N ARG A 49 -10.83 11.77 2.35
CA ARG A 49 -10.63 13.16 2.81
C ARG A 49 -9.56 13.22 3.89
N GLY A 50 -9.58 12.29 4.85
CA GLY A 50 -8.52 12.20 5.87
C GLY A 50 -7.13 11.95 5.27
N ILE A 51 -7.03 11.23 4.15
CA ILE A 51 -5.77 10.97 3.44
C ILE A 51 -5.34 12.19 2.62
N VAL A 52 -6.25 12.79 1.87
CA VAL A 52 -5.97 13.94 0.99
C VAL A 52 -5.63 15.19 1.80
N THR A 53 -6.34 15.47 2.91
CA THR A 53 -6.00 16.57 3.81
C THR A 53 -4.61 16.38 4.45
N LYS A 54 -4.26 15.13 4.83
CA LYS A 54 -2.91 14.83 5.36
C LYS A 54 -1.82 14.87 4.29
N GLY A 55 -2.16 14.60 3.03
CA GLY A 55 -1.23 14.64 1.90
C GLY A 55 -0.99 16.05 1.34
N LEU A 56 -1.95 16.96 1.44
CA LEU A 56 -1.82 18.37 1.02
C LEU A 56 -1.13 19.26 2.07
N GLY A 57 -0.96 18.78 3.30
CA GLY A 57 -0.16 19.43 4.33
C GLY A 57 1.28 18.93 4.31
N THR A 58 2.15 19.51 3.50
CA THR A 58 3.60 19.30 3.66
C THR A 58 4.07 19.84 5.02
N LYS A 59 4.34 18.95 6.00
CA LYS A 59 5.56 18.86 6.85
C LYS A 59 5.34 17.85 8.01
N PRO A 60 6.31 16.98 8.36
CA PRO A 60 6.13 15.93 9.35
C PRO A 60 6.28 16.47 10.79
N ALA A 61 5.33 16.16 11.67
CA ALA A 61 5.57 16.02 13.11
C ALA A 61 4.33 15.39 13.79
N PRO A 62 4.50 14.46 14.73
CA PRO A 62 3.40 13.73 15.36
C PRO A 62 2.84 14.56 16.53
N SER A 63 1.60 15.02 16.41
CA SER A 63 0.89 15.61 17.53
C SER A 63 0.16 14.51 18.31
N THR A 64 0.82 14.07 19.38
CA THR A 64 0.24 13.72 20.68
C THR A 64 -1.29 13.60 20.76
N ALA A 65 -1.78 12.39 21.04
CA ALA A 65 -3.10 12.19 21.66
C ALA A 65 -2.90 11.60 23.06
N ARG A 66 -3.17 12.48 24.03
CA ARG A 66 -3.19 12.32 25.47
C ARG A 66 -4.43 11.51 25.90
N GLY A 67 -4.22 10.53 26.77
CA GLY A 67 -5.12 10.15 27.87
C GLY A 67 -6.30 9.23 27.55
N THR A 68 -6.34 8.06 28.23
CA THR A 68 -7.38 7.72 29.24
C THR A 68 -7.15 6.30 29.78
N VAL A 69 -7.12 6.22 31.12
CA VAL A 69 -7.13 5.10 32.10
C VAL A 69 -6.12 3.94 32.07
N GLU A 70 -5.20 4.07 33.03
CA GLU A 70 -4.52 3.06 33.85
C GLU A 70 -5.46 1.98 34.44
N PRO A 71 -5.03 0.70 34.40
CA PRO A 71 -5.30 -0.24 35.48
C PRO A 71 -4.00 -0.60 36.20
N LYS A 72 -3.88 -0.02 37.40
CA LYS A 72 -3.26 -0.51 38.63
C LYS A 72 -2.34 -1.74 38.54
N ALA A 73 -1.10 -1.49 38.92
CA ALA A 73 -0.01 -2.44 39.13
C ALA A 73 -0.32 -3.56 40.15
N THR A 74 0.19 -4.76 39.87
CA THR A 74 0.60 -5.75 40.87
C THR A 74 1.98 -6.30 40.50
N THR A 75 3.00 -5.67 41.11
CA THR A 75 4.08 -6.31 41.90
C THR A 75 4.96 -7.43 41.32
N LEU A 76 6.22 -7.05 41.07
CA LEU A 76 7.53 -7.71 41.37
C LEU A 76 7.77 -9.18 40.95
N THR A 77 8.85 -9.45 40.19
CA THR A 77 10.14 -10.04 40.66
C THR A 77 11.13 -10.13 39.46
N ALA A 78 12.38 -9.67 39.63
CA ALA A 78 13.49 -9.76 38.65
C ALA A 78 14.28 -11.10 38.82
N PRO A 79 15.15 -11.52 37.87
CA PRO A 79 16.49 -10.94 37.76
C PRO A 79 17.05 -10.73 36.32
N THR A 80 17.89 -9.69 36.22
CA THR A 80 18.80 -9.23 35.14
C THR A 80 19.90 -10.25 34.77
N PRO A 81 20.49 -10.18 33.55
CA PRO A 81 21.46 -9.13 33.13
C PRO A 81 21.08 -8.46 31.78
N SER A 82 21.00 -7.12 31.68
CA SER A 82 22.10 -6.19 31.27
C SER A 82 22.89 -6.71 30.06
N SER A 83 22.93 -6.08 28.88
CA SER A 83 22.83 -4.64 28.55
C SER A 83 22.38 -4.41 27.10
N ASP A 84 21.71 -3.27 26.87
CA ASP A 84 21.70 -2.40 25.67
C ASP A 84 21.43 -3.03 24.28
N VAL A 85 20.39 -2.64 23.54
CA VAL A 85 20.25 -1.32 22.90
C VAL A 85 18.77 -1.11 22.47
N THR A 86 18.20 0.03 22.89
CA THR A 86 17.08 0.85 22.33
C THR A 86 15.97 0.24 21.42
N PRO A 87 14.72 0.73 21.54
CA PRO A 87 13.65 0.40 20.59
C PRO A 87 13.89 1.13 19.25
N THR A 88 14.61 0.50 18.32
CA THR A 88 14.76 1.00 16.94
C THR A 88 13.49 0.76 16.12
N ARG A 89 12.34 1.29 16.56
CA ARG A 89 11.05 1.16 15.87
C ARG A 89 10.93 2.06 14.62
N SER A 90 11.90 2.94 14.37
CA SER A 90 11.94 3.84 13.21
C SER A 90 12.58 3.21 11.97
N SER A 91 13.52 2.27 12.12
CA SER A 91 14.18 1.60 10.99
C SER A 91 13.29 0.56 10.30
N ASP A 92 12.35 -0.03 11.03
CA ASP A 92 11.42 -1.03 10.52
C ASP A 92 10.48 -0.42 9.46
N LEU A 93 9.91 0.76 9.76
CA LEU A 93 9.02 1.47 8.83
C LEU A 93 9.74 1.91 7.55
N ALA A 94 10.98 2.39 7.67
CA ALA A 94 11.78 2.77 6.49
C ALA A 94 12.08 1.56 5.59
N SER A 95 12.37 0.41 6.20
CA SER A 95 12.54 -0.86 5.48
C SER A 95 11.25 -1.32 4.79
N VAL A 96 10.12 -1.29 5.50
CA VAL A 96 8.81 -1.65 4.95
C VAL A 96 8.43 -0.73 3.79
N LEU A 97 8.62 0.59 3.91
CA LEU A 97 8.33 1.54 2.84
C LEU A 97 9.22 1.33 1.62
N SER A 98 10.50 1.00 1.83
CA SER A 98 11.44 0.67 0.75
C SER A 98 11.01 -0.60 0.02
N ASN A 99 10.58 -1.63 0.77
CA ASN A 99 10.06 -2.87 0.19
C ASN A 99 8.76 -2.64 -0.61
N VAL A 100 7.86 -1.79 -0.11
CA VAL A 100 6.62 -1.43 -0.82
C VAL A 100 6.93 -0.67 -2.12
N ALA A 101 7.91 0.22 -2.11
CA ALA A 101 8.35 0.94 -3.31
C ALA A 101 8.92 -0.03 -4.37
N LEU A 102 9.73 -1.00 -3.94
CA LEU A 102 10.25 -2.05 -4.81
C LEU A 102 9.13 -2.90 -5.40
N VAL A 103 8.19 -3.37 -4.58
CA VAL A 103 7.05 -4.16 -5.06
C VAL A 103 6.19 -3.36 -6.04
N ASN A 104 5.92 -2.08 -5.78
CA ASN A 104 5.18 -1.23 -6.72
C ASN A 104 5.93 -1.06 -8.06
N THR A 105 7.26 -0.98 -8.02
CA THR A 105 8.08 -0.92 -9.23
C THR A 105 7.95 -2.21 -10.02
N VAL A 106 8.07 -3.38 -9.36
CA VAL A 106 7.90 -4.70 -10.00
C VAL A 106 6.51 -4.84 -10.60
N VAL A 107 5.46 -4.45 -9.87
CA VAL A 107 4.07 -4.43 -10.35
C VAL A 107 3.94 -3.57 -11.60
N GLY A 108 4.56 -2.40 -11.63
CA GLY A 108 4.57 -1.52 -12.80
C GLY A 108 5.26 -2.16 -14.02
N VAL A 109 6.41 -2.80 -13.82
CA VAL A 109 7.18 -3.48 -14.89
C VAL A 109 6.44 -4.72 -15.41
N CYS A 110 5.79 -5.48 -14.53
CA CYS A 110 5.00 -6.65 -14.91
C CYS A 110 3.65 -6.31 -15.57
N GLY A 111 3.23 -5.03 -15.55
CA GLY A 111 1.94 -4.59 -16.11
C GLY A 111 0.75 -4.73 -15.17
N GLY A 112 0.98 -5.08 -13.90
CA GLY A 112 -0.07 -5.24 -12.90
C GLY A 112 0.30 -6.22 -11.78
N VAL A 113 -0.58 -6.27 -10.77
CA VAL A 113 -0.38 -7.11 -9.57
C VAL A 113 -0.61 -8.59 -9.90
N ALA A 114 -1.50 -8.90 -10.85
CA ALA A 114 -1.79 -10.28 -11.23
C ALA A 114 -0.58 -10.91 -11.94
N GLU A 115 0.05 -10.16 -12.83
CA GLU A 115 1.22 -10.54 -13.59
C GLU A 115 2.44 -10.68 -12.67
N ALA A 116 2.65 -9.73 -11.76
CA ALA A 116 3.72 -9.82 -10.75
C ALA A 116 3.55 -11.04 -9.83
N ARG A 117 2.30 -11.36 -9.45
CA ARG A 117 1.99 -12.58 -8.69
C ARG A 117 2.32 -13.84 -9.48
N GLN A 118 1.95 -13.90 -10.75
CA GLN A 118 2.25 -15.06 -11.60
C GLN A 118 3.77 -15.28 -11.73
N VAL A 119 4.57 -14.21 -11.82
CA VAL A 119 6.04 -14.31 -11.79
C VAL A 119 6.54 -14.87 -10.47
N ALA A 120 6.00 -14.41 -9.33
CA ALA A 120 6.38 -14.93 -8.02
C ALA A 120 6.04 -16.43 -7.87
N GLU A 121 4.86 -16.85 -8.33
CA GLU A 121 4.45 -18.26 -8.35
C GLU A 121 5.35 -19.10 -9.26
N ALA A 122 5.77 -18.56 -10.41
CA ALA A 122 6.73 -19.24 -11.30
C ALA A 122 8.12 -19.40 -10.64
N VAL A 123 8.60 -18.38 -9.93
CA VAL A 123 9.86 -18.45 -9.16
C VAL A 123 9.78 -19.52 -8.09
N GLU A 124 8.65 -19.60 -7.37
CA GLU A 124 8.41 -20.63 -6.36
C GLU A 124 8.37 -22.03 -6.99
N ALA A 125 7.63 -22.20 -8.09
CA ALA A 125 7.55 -23.46 -8.82
C ALA A 125 8.90 -23.92 -9.39
N CYS A 126 9.79 -23.00 -9.76
CA CYS A 126 11.16 -23.30 -10.18
C CYS A 126 12.08 -23.73 -9.01
N GLY A 127 11.64 -23.63 -7.75
CA GLY A 127 12.48 -23.90 -6.59
C GLY A 127 13.34 -22.71 -6.14
N GLY A 128 12.95 -21.49 -6.54
CA GLY A 128 13.59 -20.23 -6.13
C GLY A 128 14.20 -19.43 -7.27
N VAL A 129 14.71 -18.24 -6.92
CA VAL A 129 15.18 -17.21 -7.88
C VAL A 129 16.33 -17.73 -8.74
N SER A 130 17.32 -18.40 -8.15
CA SER A 130 18.49 -18.89 -8.88
C SER A 130 18.12 -19.87 -9.99
N ALA A 131 17.21 -20.80 -9.71
CA ALA A 131 16.71 -21.76 -10.70
C ALA A 131 15.88 -21.06 -11.78
N PHE A 132 15.01 -20.12 -11.40
CA PHE A 132 14.24 -19.33 -12.35
C PHE A 132 15.13 -18.53 -13.32
N LEU A 133 16.21 -17.90 -12.83
CA LEU A 133 17.15 -17.16 -13.68
C LEU A 133 17.86 -18.07 -14.69
N GLN A 134 18.28 -19.28 -14.28
CA GLN A 134 18.84 -20.27 -15.22
C GLN A 134 17.86 -20.64 -16.33
N HIS A 135 16.57 -20.77 -16.01
CA HIS A 135 15.53 -21.02 -17.02
C HIS A 135 15.32 -19.81 -17.94
N LEU A 136 15.38 -18.59 -17.42
CA LEU A 136 15.31 -17.38 -18.25
C LEU A 136 16.49 -17.28 -19.21
N ASP A 137 17.72 -17.56 -18.77
CA ASP A 137 18.91 -17.56 -19.62
C ASP A 137 18.79 -18.62 -20.74
N LEU A 138 18.27 -19.81 -20.41
CA LEU A 138 17.99 -20.85 -21.39
C LEU A 138 16.96 -20.39 -22.44
N VAL A 139 15.85 -19.79 -21.99
CA VAL A 139 14.81 -19.26 -22.89
C VAL A 139 15.34 -18.12 -23.74
N ALA A 140 16.16 -17.23 -23.18
CA ALA A 140 16.82 -16.15 -23.89
C ALA A 140 17.77 -16.70 -24.96
N GLY A 141 18.50 -17.79 -24.68
CA GLY A 141 19.35 -18.47 -25.66
C GLY A 141 18.54 -19.09 -26.81
N ILE A 142 17.38 -19.67 -26.54
CA ILE A 142 16.49 -20.25 -27.58
C ILE A 142 15.85 -19.15 -28.43
N ARG A 143 15.40 -18.06 -27.80
CA ARG A 143 14.73 -16.94 -28.50
C ARG A 143 15.70 -15.99 -29.19
N GLY A 144 16.91 -15.86 -28.65
CA GLY A 144 18.01 -15.08 -29.21
C GLY A 144 18.93 -15.88 -30.13
N GLY A 145 18.67 -17.17 -30.32
CA GLY A 145 19.42 -18.08 -31.18
C GLY A 145 19.22 -17.81 -32.67
N ALA A 146 20.05 -16.89 -33.19
CA ALA A 146 20.56 -16.67 -34.54
C ALA A 146 19.62 -16.78 -35.78
N PRO A 147 19.63 -15.76 -36.68
CA PRO A 147 19.02 -15.90 -38.00
C PRO A 147 19.79 -16.97 -38.80
N ARG A 148 19.05 -17.90 -39.41
CA ARG A 148 19.54 -18.71 -40.53
C ARG A 148 19.21 -18.00 -41.83
#